data_AF-A0A485D070-F1
#
_entry.id   AF-A0A485D070-F1
#
_cell.length_a   1.000
_cell.length_b   1.000
_cell.length_c   1.000
_cell.angle_alpha   90.00
_cell.angle_beta   90.00
_cell.angle_gamma   90.00
#
_symmetry.space_group_name_H-M   'P 1'
#
loop_
_entity.id
_entity.type
_entity.pdbx_description
1 polymer ?
#
loop_
_entity_poly.entity_id
_entity_poly.type
_entity_poly.pdbx_seq_one_letter_code
_entity_poly.pdbx_strand_id
1 'polypeptide(L)' 'MRGLLNDGLVVNSGFKIGDIDPRGADADYTSVSDKARAIGGGVLEALMTLMHRGVKAKEAVLTVA' A
#
# COMPACT_ATOMS: atom_id res chain seq x y z
N MET A 1 -1.29 -15.33 6.10
CA MET A 1 -0.76 -13.98 6.42
C MET A 1 0.76 -14.02 6.28
N ARG A 2 1.40 -13.05 5.63
CA ARG A 2 2.86 -12.91 5.60
C ARG A 2 3.29 -11.92 6.70
N GLY A 3 4.43 -12.16 7.35
CA GLY A 3 4.93 -11.31 8.43
C GLY A 3 4.25 -11.49 9.79
N LEU A 4 3.43 -12.53 9.96
CA LEU A 4 2.82 -12.88 11.25
C LEU A 4 3.72 -13.88 11.98
N LEU A 5 3.97 -13.64 13.26
CA LEU A 5 4.67 -14.59 14.12
C LEU A 5 3.74 -15.70 14.55
N ASN A 6 4.29 -16.90 14.70
CA ASN A 6 3.52 -18.04 15.21
C ASN A 6 3.13 -17.80 16.67
N ASP A 7 1.91 -18.21 17.03
CA ASP A 7 1.49 -18.20 18.42
C ASP A 7 2.40 -19.10 19.27
N GLY A 8 2.73 -18.62 20.47
CA GLY A 8 3.62 -19.33 21.40
C GLY A 8 5.10 -19.30 21.01
N LEU A 9 5.51 -18.45 20.06
CA LEU A 9 6.92 -18.28 19.72
C LEU A 9 7.72 -17.76 20.92
N VAL A 10 8.63 -18.58 21.43
CA VAL A 10 9.55 -18.22 22.52
C VAL A 10 10.81 -17.60 21.92
N VAL A 11 11.18 -16.41 22.39
CA VAL A 11 12.38 -15.70 21.98
C VAL A 11 13.21 -15.27 23.18
N ASN A 12 14.53 -15.23 23.01
CA ASN A 12 15.44 -14.75 24.04
C ASN A 12 15.64 -13.23 23.95
N SER A 13 16.14 -12.60 25.01
CA SER A 13 16.50 -11.18 24.98
C SER A 13 17.54 -10.92 23.87
N GLY A 14 17.31 -9.87 23.08
CA GLY A 14 18.15 -9.51 21.92
C GLY A 14 17.88 -10.33 20.65
N PHE A 15 16.87 -11.21 20.64
CA PHE A 15 16.49 -11.96 19.44
C PHE A 15 15.98 -11.02 18.34
N LYS A 16 16.59 -11.10 17.16
CA LYS A 16 16.21 -10.29 15.99
C LYS A 16 15.19 -11.06 15.16
N ILE A 17 14.17 -10.35 14.71
CA ILE A 17 13.12 -10.86 13.82
C ILE A 17 13.13 -10.02 12.56
N GLY A 18 13.08 -10.67 11.41
CA GLY A 18 12.98 -10.03 10.10
C GLY A 18 11.84 -10.62 9.29
N ASP A 19 11.24 -9.80 8.43
CA ASP A 19 10.32 -10.28 7.39
C ASP A 19 11.16 -10.90 6.28
N ILE A 20 10.99 -12.21 6.04
CA ILE A 20 11.71 -12.94 5.01
C ILE A 20 10.75 -13.20 3.86
N ASP A 21 11.12 -12.76 2.65
CA ASP A 21 10.35 -13.10 1.45
C ASP A 21 10.50 -14.62 1.20
N PRO A 22 9.39 -15.39 1.20
CA PRO A 22 9.46 -16.84 1.01
C PRO A 22 10.01 -17.25 -0.37
N ARG A 23 10.11 -16.30 -1.32
CA ARG A 23 10.70 -16.53 -2.65
C ARG A 23 12.24 -16.59 -2.61
N GLY A 24 12.87 -16.18 -1.50
CA GLY A 24 14.33 -16.29 -1.35
C GLY A 24 15.10 -15.54 -2.43
N ALA A 25 16.03 -16.22 -3.11
CA ALA A 25 16.87 -15.64 -4.15
C ALA A 25 16.10 -15.18 -5.40
N ASP A 26 14.90 -15.74 -5.62
CA ASP A 26 14.02 -15.36 -6.74
C ASP A 26 13.19 -14.10 -6.44
N ALA A 27 13.29 -13.57 -5.21
CA ALA A 27 12.64 -12.32 -4.85
C ALA A 27 13.31 -11.14 -5.55
N ASP A 28 12.60 -10.51 -6.46
CA ASP A 28 13.01 -9.24 -7.04
C ASP A 28 12.84 -8.11 -6.02
N TYR A 29 13.96 -7.73 -5.39
CA TYR A 29 14.04 -6.61 -4.45
C TYR A 29 14.32 -5.27 -5.13
N THR A 30 14.50 -5.27 -6.45
CA THR A 30 14.82 -4.07 -7.24
C THR A 30 13.58 -3.46 -7.88
N SER A 31 12.48 -4.22 -7.98
CA SER A 31 11.20 -3.73 -8.48
C SER A 31 10.18 -3.48 -7.37
N VAL A 32 9.18 -2.65 -7.69
CA VAL A 32 8.07 -2.33 -6.78
C VAL A 32 7.20 -3.58 -6.60
N SER A 33 7.02 -4.00 -5.35
CA SER A 33 6.16 -5.15 -5.02
C SER A 33 4.69 -4.93 -5.40
N ASP A 34 3.96 -6.02 -5.62
CA ASP A 34 2.52 -5.96 -5.90
C ASP A 34 1.72 -5.28 -4.79
N LYS A 35 2.14 -5.46 -3.53
CA LYS A 35 1.54 -4.79 -2.37
C LYS A 35 1.70 -3.27 -2.48
N ALA A 36 2.91 -2.81 -2.77
CA ALA A 36 3.19 -1.38 -2.93
C ALA A 36 2.44 -0.80 -4.14
N ARG A 37 2.39 -1.53 -5.26
CA ARG A 37 1.64 -1.13 -6.47
C ARG A 37 0.15 -1.01 -6.21
N ALA A 38 -0.45 -1.97 -5.50
CA ALA A 38 -1.87 -1.93 -5.14
C ALA A 38 -2.23 -0.75 -4.24
N ILE A 39 -1.40 -0.48 -3.21
CA ILE A 39 -1.60 0.67 -2.31
C ILE A 39 -1.44 1.98 -3.08
N GLY A 40 -0.35 2.13 -3.84
CA GLY A 40 -0.09 3.33 -4.62
C GLY A 40 -1.16 3.60 -5.68
N GLY A 41 -1.62 2.55 -6.37
CA GLY A 41 -2.72 2.62 -7.34
C GLY A 41 -4.01 3.10 -6.69
N GLY A 42 -4.42 2.52 -5.56
CA GLY A 42 -5.62 2.95 -4.84
C GLY A 42 -5.56 4.41 -4.37
N VAL A 43 -4.40 4.87 -3.90
CA VAL A 43 -4.21 6.28 -3.52
C VAL A 43 -4.34 7.20 -4.75
N LEU A 44 -3.71 6.83 -5.87
CA LEU A 44 -3.80 7.60 -7.11
C LEU A 44 -5.24 7.71 -7.60
N GLU A 45 -5.98 6.59 -7.62
CA GLU A 45 -7.40 6.56 -7.99
C GLU A 45 -8.25 7.46 -7.09
N ALA A 46 -8.02 7.43 -5.78
CA ALA A 46 -8.73 8.28 -4.82
C ALA A 46 -8.46 9.77 -5.09
N LEU A 47 -7.21 10.16 -5.32
CA LEU A 47 -6.84 11.54 -5.65
C LEU A 47 -7.48 12.00 -6.96
N MET A 48 -7.38 11.20 -8.02
CA MET A 48 -8.00 11.51 -9.31
C MET A 48 -9.53 11.66 -9.19
N THR A 49 -10.16 10.83 -8.36
CA THR A 49 -11.60 10.92 -8.07
C THR A 49 -11.94 12.22 -7.34
N LEU A 50 -11.18 12.59 -6.31
CA LEU A 50 -11.39 13.83 -5.56
C LEU A 50 -11.18 15.07 -6.43
N MET A 51 -10.15 15.08 -7.27
CA MET A 51 -9.87 16.16 -8.21
C MET A 51 -11.00 16.31 -9.23
N HIS A 52 -11.46 15.22 -9.85
CA HIS A 52 -12.59 15.26 -10.79
C HIS A 52 -13.88 15.74 -10.14
N ARG A 53 -14.18 15.30 -8.92
CA ARG A 53 -15.35 15.78 -8.17
C ARG A 53 -15.25 17.28 -7.87
N GLY A 54 -14.06 17.77 -7.51
CA GLY A 54 -13.80 19.19 -7.28
C GLY A 54 -14.00 20.04 -8.54
N VAL A 55 -13.58 19.55 -9.71
CA VAL A 55 -13.83 20.21 -11.01
C VAL A 55 -15.33 20.29 -11.30
N LYS A 56 -16.06 19.17 -11.19
CA LYS A 56 -17.52 19.15 -11.41
C LYS A 56 -18.27 20.08 -10.47
N ALA A 57 -17.87 20.12 -9.20
CA ALA A 57 -18.48 21.02 -8.23
C ALA A 57 -18.26 22.50 -8.59
N LYS A 58 -17.05 22.87 -9.05
CA LYS A 58 -16.78 24.23 -9.52
C LYS A 58 -17.56 24.61 -10.78
N GLU A 59 -17.65 23.70 -11.76
CA GLU A 59 -18.44 23.93 -12.98
C GLU A 59 -19.93 24.12 -12.67
N ALA A 60 -20.49 23.31 -11.77
CA ALA A 60 -21.88 23.44 -11.34
C ALA A 60 -22.15 24.80 -10.68
N VAL A 61 -21.24 25.29 -9.84
CA VAL A 61 -21.36 26.62 -9.22
C VAL A 61 -21.31 27.74 -10.27
N LEU A 62 -20.43 27.64 -11.27
CA LEU A 62 -20.31 28.66 -12.32
C LEU A 62 -21.52 28.69 -13.27
N THR A 63 -22.19 27.55 -13.48
CA THR A 63 -23.36 27.46 -14.38
C THR A 63 -24.64 27.98 -13.72
N VAL A 64 -24.67 28.03 -12.39
CA VAL A 64 -25.83 28.48 -11.59
C VAL A 64 -25.70 29.96 -11.17
N ALA A 65 -24.51 30.55 -11.29
CA ALA A 65 -24.24 31.97 -11.09
C ALA A 65 -24.46 32.78 -12.38
#